data_AF-A0A602C2L7-F1
#
_entry.id   AF-A0A602C2L7-F1
#
_cell.length_a   1.000
_cell.length_b   1.000
_cell.length_c   1.000
_cell.angle_alpha   90.00
_cell.angle_beta   90.00
_cell.angle_gamma   90.00
#
_symmetry.space_group_name_H-M   'P 1'
#
loop_
_entity.id
_entity.type
_entity.pdbx_description
1 polymer ?
#
loop_
_entity_poly.entity_id
_entity_poly.type
_entity_poly.pdbx_seq_one_letter_code
_entity_poly.pdbx_strand_id
1 'polypeptide(L)' 'MLCAGCTSAPPAPTPVIVHNACPKVSLCPMPGSDPQTNGDLSADIRQLENALARCASQVKMIKHCQDENDA' A
#
# COMPACT_ATOMS: atom_id res chain seq x y z
N MET A 1 -57.76 -24.37 10.57
CA MET A 1 -56.48 -23.97 11.20
C MET A 1 -55.42 -23.97 10.12
N LEU A 2 -54.81 -22.81 9.82
CA LEU A 2 -53.69 -22.71 8.88
C LEU A 2 -52.38 -22.83 9.68
N CYS A 3 -51.58 -23.86 9.39
CA CYS A 3 -50.20 -23.94 9.87
C CYS A 3 -49.35 -22.99 9.04
N ALA A 4 -48.84 -21.92 9.65
CA ALA A 4 -47.82 -21.08 9.04
C ALA A 4 -46.54 -21.91 8.87
N GLY A 5 -46.22 -22.27 7.62
CA GLY A 5 -44.98 -22.97 7.27
C GLY A 5 -43.77 -22.07 7.47
N CYS A 6 -42.73 -22.58 8.12
CA CYS A 6 -41.47 -21.87 8.30
C CYS A 6 -40.84 -21.55 6.93
N THR A 7 -40.68 -20.27 6.62
CA THR A 7 -39.86 -19.85 5.48
C THR A 7 -38.41 -20.24 5.76
N SER A 8 -37.72 -20.82 4.77
CA SER A 8 -36.28 -21.08 4.88
C SER A 8 -35.54 -19.76 5.03
N ALA A 9 -34.62 -19.69 6.00
CA ALA A 9 -33.75 -18.53 6.16
C ALA A 9 -32.88 -18.34 4.90
N PRO A 10 -32.57 -17.09 4.50
CA PRO A 10 -31.66 -16.83 3.41
C PRO A 10 -30.28 -17.48 3.66
N PRO A 11 -29.57 -17.94 2.61
CA PRO A 11 -28.22 -18.44 2.75
C PRO A 11 -27.31 -17.40 3.41
N ALA A 12 -26.42 -17.86 4.28
CA ALA A 12 -25.41 -16.99 4.86
C ALA A 12 -24.50 -16.41 3.76
N PRO A 13 -24.09 -15.14 3.86
CA PRO A 13 -23.14 -14.55 2.93
C PRO A 13 -21.80 -15.30 3.01
N THR A 14 -21.12 -15.39 1.87
CA THR A 14 -19.78 -16.00 1.80
C THR A 14 -18.78 -15.23 2.66
N PRO A 15 -17.94 -15.91 3.45
CA PRO A 15 -16.91 -15.25 4.24
C PRO A 15 -15.86 -14.58 3.36
N VAL A 16 -15.42 -13.38 3.75
CA VAL A 16 -14.29 -12.69 3.11
C VAL A 16 -13.00 -13.23 3.69
N ILE A 17 -12.15 -13.82 2.85
CA ILE A 17 -10.83 -14.30 3.24
C ILE A 17 -9.88 -13.09 3.25
N VAL A 18 -9.31 -12.78 4.42
CA VAL A 18 -8.26 -11.77 4.57
C VAL A 18 -6.92 -12.50 4.67
N HIS A 19 -6.02 -12.24 3.74
CA HIS A 19 -4.65 -12.76 3.81
C HIS A 19 -3.77 -11.73 4.52
N ASN A 20 -3.12 -12.15 5.62
CA ASN A 20 -2.05 -11.38 6.24
C ASN A 20 -0.79 -11.57 5.38
N ALA A 21 -0.62 -10.71 4.38
CA ALA A 21 0.52 -10.71 3.47
C ALA A 21 1.24 -9.37 3.48
N CYS A 22 2.53 -9.37 3.13
CA CYS A 22 3.28 -8.12 2.98
C CYS A 22 2.74 -7.29 1.82
N PRO A 23 2.77 -5.95 1.93
CA PRO A 23 2.50 -5.07 0.81
C PRO A 23 3.45 -5.36 -0.36
N LYS A 24 2.95 -5.29 -1.59
CA LYS A 24 3.81 -5.38 -2.78
C LYS A 24 4.66 -4.12 -2.92
N VAL A 25 5.89 -4.28 -3.44
CA VAL A 25 6.72 -3.14 -3.83
C VAL A 25 6.01 -2.38 -4.95
N SER A 26 5.81 -1.08 -4.75
CA SER A 26 5.36 -0.16 -5.79
C SER A 26 6.53 0.65 -6.30
N LEU A 27 6.42 1.18 -7.51
CA LEU A 27 7.40 2.16 -8.01
C LEU A 27 7.44 3.37 -7.07
N CYS A 28 8.65 3.82 -6.79
CA CYS A 28 8.85 5.07 -6.07
C CYS A 28 8.68 6.24 -7.04
N PRO A 29 7.75 7.18 -6.77
CA PRO A 29 7.60 8.35 -7.62
C PRO A 29 8.77 9.30 -7.39
N MET A 30 9.56 9.52 -8.44
CA MET A 30 10.64 10.50 -8.44
C MET A 30 10.11 11.80 -9.04
N PRO A 31 10.37 12.95 -8.38
CA PRO A 31 9.95 14.24 -8.93
C PRO A 31 10.69 14.52 -10.24
N GLY A 32 10.00 15.12 -11.20
CA GLY A 32 10.67 15.75 -12.35
C GLY A 32 11.49 16.95 -11.90
N SER A 33 12.44 17.37 -12.73
CA SER A 33 13.31 18.52 -12.47
C SER A 33 13.54 19.27 -13.79
N ASP A 34 13.35 20.59 -13.76
CA ASP A 34 13.60 21.50 -14.87
C ASP A 34 14.02 22.90 -14.36
N PRO A 35 15.13 22.99 -13.62
CA PRO A 35 15.49 24.19 -12.90
C PRO A 35 15.98 25.28 -13.87
N GLN A 36 15.46 26.50 -13.72
CA GLN A 36 15.89 27.67 -14.50
C GLN A 36 16.94 28.51 -13.76
N THR A 37 16.99 28.36 -12.43
CA THR A 37 17.96 29.02 -11.56
C THR A 37 18.62 28.03 -10.60
N ASN A 38 19.74 28.44 -9.99
CA ASN A 38 20.38 27.66 -8.94
C ASN A 38 19.48 27.51 -7.69
N GLY A 39 18.57 28.46 -7.47
CA GLY A 39 17.56 28.37 -6.43
C GLY A 39 16.58 27.23 -6.69
N ASP A 40 16.09 27.14 -7.93
CA ASP A 40 15.20 26.04 -8.37
C ASP A 40 15.93 24.70 -8.28
N LEU A 41 17.18 24.63 -8.76
CA LEU A 41 17.99 23.41 -8.65
C LEU A 41 18.15 22.95 -7.19
N SER A 42 18.40 23.89 -6.27
CA SER A 42 18.53 23.57 -4.85
C SER A 42 17.19 23.11 -4.24
N ALA A 43 16.07 23.64 -4.72
CA ALA A 43 14.74 23.19 -4.31
C ALA A 43 14.43 21.79 -4.85
N ASP A 44 14.73 21.52 -6.13
CA ASP A 44 14.55 20.24 -6.78
C ASP A 44 15.39 19.14 -6.12
N ILE A 45 16.65 19.43 -5.77
CA ILE A 45 17.53 18.50 -5.02
C ILE A 45 16.87 18.11 -3.69
N ARG A 46 16.41 19.10 -2.91
CA ARG A 46 15.74 18.83 -1.64
C ARG A 46 14.47 18.01 -1.83
N GLN A 47 13.71 18.24 -2.91
CA GLN A 47 12.51 17.45 -3.21
C GLN A 47 12.88 16.01 -3.58
N LEU A 48 13.92 15.81 -4.38
CA LEU A 48 14.45 14.51 -4.76
C LEU A 48 14.96 13.73 -3.54
N GLU A 49 15.73 14.36 -2.66
CA GLU A 49 16.21 13.75 -1.41
C GLU A 49 15.07 13.26 -0.53
N ASN A 50 14.02 14.08 -0.37
CA ASN A 50 12.83 13.69 0.38
C ASN A 50 12.07 12.52 -0.29
N ALA A 51 11.95 12.52 -1.62
CA ALA A 51 11.33 11.42 -2.34
C ALA A 51 12.12 10.11 -2.17
N LEU A 52 13.45 10.19 -2.19
CA LEU A 52 14.34 9.05 -1.96
C LEU A 52 14.23 8.53 -0.52
N ALA A 53 14.21 9.40 0.48
CA ALA A 53 14.04 9.01 1.88
C ALA A 53 12.72 8.27 2.12
N ARG A 54 11.63 8.75 1.50
CA ARG A 54 10.31 8.10 1.55
C ARG A 54 10.33 6.73 0.87
N CYS A 55 10.94 6.64 -0.31
CA CYS A 55 11.11 5.38 -1.04
C CYS A 55 11.89 4.35 -0.21
N ALA A 56 13.04 4.74 0.34
CA ALA A 56 13.87 3.87 1.16
C ALA A 56 13.11 3.35 2.39
N SER A 57 12.31 4.22 3.03
CA SER A 57 11.46 3.84 4.16
C SER A 57 10.41 2.80 3.77
N GLN A 58 9.73 3.01 2.64
CA GLN A 58 8.74 2.07 2.12
C GLN A 58 9.37 0.70 1.81
N VAL A 59 10.47 0.68 1.06
CA VAL A 59 11.16 -0.56 0.68
C VAL A 59 11.67 -1.30 1.91
N LYS A 60 12.24 -0.58 2.89
CA LYS A 60 12.70 -1.17 4.15
C LYS A 60 11.56 -1.86 4.90
N MET A 61 10.41 -1.21 5.02
CA MET A 61 9.23 -1.78 5.69
C MET A 61 8.76 -3.05 4.99
N ILE A 62 8.66 -3.03 3.65
CA ILE A 62 8.23 -4.20 2.88
C ILE A 62 9.23 -5.35 3.06
N LYS A 63 10.53 -5.07 2.97
CA LYS A 63 11.57 -6.08 3.13
C LYS A 63 11.58 -6.68 4.52
N HIS A 64 11.38 -5.86 5.55
CA HIS A 64 11.29 -6.35 6.93
C HIS A 64 10.14 -7.34 7.10
N CYS A 65 8.94 -7.01 6.58
CA CYS A 65 7.82 -7.94 6.60
C CYS A 65 8.13 -9.24 5.84
N GLN A 66 8.81 -9.15 4.68
CA GLN A 66 9.20 -10.33 3.91
C GLN A 66 10.16 -11.22 4.70
N ASP A 67 11.15 -10.61 5.37
CA ASP A 67 12.09 -11.34 6.22
C ASP A 67 11.42 -12.05 7.40
N GLU A 68 10.38 -11.46 7.99
CA GLU A 68 9.60 -12.10 9.06
C GLU A 68 8.75 -13.27 8.57
N ASN A 69 8.31 -13.24 7.31
CA ASN A 69 7.47 -14.29 6.72
C ASN A 69 8.27 -15.42 6.04
N ASP A 70 9.50 -15.14 5.59
CA ASP A 70 10.39 -16.11 4.95
C ASP A 70 11.25 -16.90 5.97
N ALA A 71 11.27 -16.49 7.24
CA ALA A 71 12.02 -17.13 8.34
C ALA A 71 11.33 -18.40 8.88
#